data_AF-A0A2S5MLL2-F1
#
_entry.id   AF-A0A2S5MLL2-F1
#
_cell.length_a   1.000
_cell.length_b   1.000
_cell.length_c   1.000
_cell.angle_alpha   90.00
_cell.angle_beta   90.00
_cell.angle_gamma   90.00
#
_symmetry.space_group_name_H-M   'P 1'
#
loop_
_entity.id
_entity.type
_entity.pdbx_description
1 polymer ?
#
loop_
_entity_poly.entity_id
_entity_poly.type
_entity_poly.pdbx_seq_one_letter_code
_entity_poly.pdbx_strand_id
1 'polypeptide(L)' 'SPYMHDGSLRTLAEVIEFYDRGGRANPSLDPKIRPLGLTPDEKAAIIVFLEAL' A
#
# COMPACT_ATOMS: atom_id res chain seq x y z
N SER A 1 -14.29 -9.48 -1.16
CA SER A 1 -13.63 -9.44 0.16
C SER A 1 -12.75 -8.22 0.23
N PRO A 2 -12.45 -7.67 1.43
CA PRO A 2 -11.59 -6.50 1.57
C PRO A 2 -10.20 -6.78 0.95
N TYR A 3 -9.39 -5.75 0.75
CA TYR A 3 -8.06 -5.85 0.15
C TYR A 3 -7.12 -6.79 0.93
N MET A 4 -6.03 -7.21 0.28
CA MET A 4 -5.12 -8.28 0.71
C MET A 4 -5.72 -9.69 0.62
N HIS A 5 -4.84 -10.70 0.63
CA HIS A 5 -5.24 -12.12 0.54
C HIS A 5 -6.05 -12.60 1.75
N ASP A 6 -5.90 -11.92 2.88
CA ASP A 6 -6.56 -12.22 4.16
C ASP A 6 -7.68 -11.23 4.52
N GLY A 7 -7.95 -10.23 3.66
CA GLY A 7 -8.95 -9.20 3.94
C GLY A 7 -8.56 -8.24 5.08
N SER A 8 -7.28 -8.18 5.45
CA SER A 8 -6.79 -7.37 6.57
C SER A 8 -6.97 -5.86 6.38
N LEU A 9 -7.09 -5.39 5.13
CA LEU A 9 -7.21 -3.97 4.81
C LEU A 9 -8.55 -3.68 4.13
N ARG A 10 -9.21 -2.61 4.57
CA ARG A 10 -10.57 -2.22 4.18
C ARG A 10 -10.60 -1.24 3.01
N THR A 11 -9.53 -0.48 2.76
CA THR A 11 -9.52 0.56 1.72
C THR A 11 -8.24 0.54 0.87
N LEU A 12 -8.31 1.12 -0.36
CA LEU A 12 -7.12 1.34 -1.20
C LEU A 12 -6.09 2.22 -0.50
N ALA A 13 -6.55 3.23 0.25
CA ALA A 13 -5.68 4.11 1.03
C ALA A 13 -4.85 3.29 2.05
N GLU A 14 -5.46 2.34 2.75
CA GLU A 14 -4.74 1.47 3.69
C GLU A 14 -3.71 0.58 2.98
N VAL A 15 -3.98 0.12 1.75
CA VAL A 15 -3.03 -0.65 0.93
C VAL A 15 -1.82 0.22 0.54
N ILE A 16 -2.07 1.46 0.11
CA ILE A 16 -1.01 2.38 -0.29
C ILE A 16 -0.16 2.76 0.93
N GLU A 17 -0.77 3.07 2.07
CA GLU A 17 -0.05 3.31 3.33
C GLU A 17 0.77 2.09 3.77
N PHE A 18 0.28 0.87 3.52
CA PHE A 18 1.03 -0.35 3.81
C PHE A 18 2.33 -0.41 3.01
N TYR A 19 2.31 -0.13 1.72
CA TYR A 19 3.52 -0.18 0.90
C TYR A 19 4.40 1.05 1.07
N ASP A 20 3.82 2.22 1.30
CA ASP A 20 4.57 3.46 1.52
C ASP A 20 5.52 3.37 2.72
N ARG A 21 5.10 2.67 3.79
CA ARG A 21 5.95 2.42 4.96
C ARG A 21 6.89 1.20 4.81
N GLY A 22 6.94 0.57 3.65
CA GLY A 22 7.76 -0.64 3.42
C GLY A 22 7.13 -1.93 3.95
N GLY A 23 5.81 -1.99 4.07
CA GLY A 23 5.06 -3.20 4.44
C GLY A 23 5.07 -3.50 5.94
N ARG A 24 5.10 -4.80 6.26
CA ARG A 24 5.22 -5.31 7.64
C ARG A 24 6.52 -6.10 7.75
N ALA A 25 7.41 -5.65 8.64
CA ALA A 25 8.66 -6.35 8.91
C ALA A 25 8.39 -7.81 9.30
N ASN A 26 9.03 -8.73 8.59
CA ASN A 26 8.98 -10.16 8.84
C ASN A 26 10.20 -10.85 8.19
N PRO A 27 10.56 -12.08 8.61
CA PRO A 27 11.74 -12.79 8.09
C PRO A 27 11.73 -13.08 6.59
N SER A 28 10.56 -13.05 5.96
CA SER A 28 10.37 -13.32 4.53
C SER A 28 10.12 -12.05 3.71
N LEU A 29 10.30 -10.87 4.30
CA LEU A 29 10.15 -9.61 3.59
C LEU A 29 11.26 -9.45 2.56
N ASP A 30 10.89 -9.26 1.29
CA ASP A 30 11.86 -9.01 0.23
C ASP A 30 12.63 -7.70 0.51
N PRO A 31 13.99 -7.69 0.45
CA PRO A 31 14.80 -6.50 0.70
C PRO A 31 14.50 -5.30 -0.19
N LYS A 32 13.85 -5.51 -1.34
CA LYS A 32 13.43 -4.43 -2.25
C LYS A 32 12.20 -3.68 -1.74
N ILE A 33 11.42 -4.29 -0.83
CA ILE A 33 10.30 -3.61 -0.19
C ILE A 33 10.86 -2.71 0.91
N ARG A 34 10.81 -1.41 0.65
CA ARG A 34 11.36 -0.36 1.51
C ARG A 34 10.39 0.82 1.54
N PRO A 35 10.47 1.70 2.56
CA PRO A 35 9.67 2.90 2.59
C PRO A 35 9.84 3.71 1.30
N LEU A 36 8.72 4.17 0.74
CA LEU A 36 8.68 4.91 -0.52
C LEU A 36 8.73 6.42 -0.26
N GLY A 37 8.17 6.88 0.86
CA GLY A 37 8.20 8.29 1.24
C GLY A 37 7.29 9.15 0.36
N LEU A 38 6.16 8.58 -0.08
CA LEU A 38 5.20 9.26 -0.95
C LEU A 38 4.59 10.46 -0.23
N THR A 39 4.49 11.56 -0.96
CA THR A 39 3.74 12.73 -0.52
C THR A 39 2.24 12.44 -0.49
N PRO A 40 1.44 13.21 0.28
CA PRO A 40 -0.02 13.06 0.29
C PRO A 40 -0.65 13.13 -1.11
N ASP A 41 -0.14 14.02 -1.97
CA ASP A 41 -0.64 14.21 -3.33
C ASP A 41 -0.34 13.01 -4.24
N GLU A 42 0.86 12.42 -4.12
CA GLU A 42 1.21 11.19 -4.85
C GLU A 42 0.34 10.01 -4.44
N LYS A 43 0.07 9.85 -3.13
CA LYS A 43 -0.83 8.81 -2.64
C LYS A 43 -2.24 8.99 -3.20
N ALA A 44 -2.75 10.23 -3.17
CA ALA A 44 -4.06 10.56 -3.72
C ALA A 44 -4.13 10.28 -5.24
N ALA A 45 -3.09 10.64 -5.99
CA ALA A 45 -3.02 10.38 -7.43
C ALA A 45 -3.04 8.88 -7.75
N ILE A 46 -2.35 8.05 -6.96
CA ILE A 46 -2.37 6.59 -7.12
C ILE A 46 -3.76 6.02 -6.83
N ILE A 47 -4.44 6.50 -5.78
CA ILE A 47 -5.82 6.07 -5.47
C ILE A 47 -6.73 6.35 -6.67
N VAL A 48 -6.73 7.59 -7.15
CA VAL A 48 -7.58 8.01 -8.28
C VAL A 48 -7.26 7.19 -9.53
N PHE A 49 -5.98 6.94 -9.81
CA PHE A 49 -5.57 6.11 -10.94
C PHE A 49 -6.13 4.69 -10.84
N LEU A 50 -6.04 4.05 -9.66
CA LEU A 50 -6.51 2.68 -9.46
C LEU A 50 -8.04 2.56 -9.44
N GLU A 51 -8.75 3.59 -8.98
CA GLU A 51 -10.22 3.64 -9.00
C GLU A 51 -10.80 3.81 -10.41
N ALA A 52 -9.99 4.24 -11.38
CA ALA A 52 -10.39 4.44 -12.76
C ALA A 52 -10.25 3.17 -13.65
N LEU A 53 -9.82 2.04 -13.07
CA LEU A 53 -9.58 0.77 -13.78
C LEU A 53 -10.76 -0.20 -13.77
#